data_AF-A0A927IUA7-F1
#
_entry.id   AF-A0A927IUA7-F1
#
_cell.length_a   1.000
_cell.length_b   1.000
_cell.length_c   1.000
_cell.angle_alpha   90.00
_cell.angle_beta   90.00
_cell.angle_gamma   90.00
#
_symmetry.space_group_name_H-M   'P 1'
#
loop_
_entity.id
_entity.type
_entity.pdbx_description
1 polymer ?
#
loop_
_entity_poly.entity_id
_entity_poly.type
_entity_poly.pdbx_seq_one_letter_code
_entity_poly.pdbx_strand_id
1 'polypeptide(L)'
;MTEYQIGDLRDYISEKRSEMIATATIEGFTSEETIKVSQELDELINQYHRLVQNKKRETPSFHQYIKQTLLFFYGSRFKLHNLS
;
A
#
# COMPACT_ATOMS: atom_id res chain seq x y z
N MET A 1 12.65 6.93 8.96
CA MET A 1 12.00 6.37 7.75
C MET A 1 10.76 7.20 7.48
N THR A 2 10.82 8.07 6.48
CA THR A 2 9.69 8.93 6.09
C THR A 2 8.64 8.09 5.38
N GLU A 3 7.42 8.09 5.90
CA GLU A 3 6.29 7.42 5.27
C GLU A 3 5.90 8.19 4.01
N TYR A 4 6.26 7.62 2.86
CA TYR A 4 6.03 8.23 1.56
C TYR A 4 4.55 8.14 1.16
N GLN A 5 3.96 9.24 0.67
CA GLN A 5 2.61 9.17 0.12
C GLN A 5 2.63 8.39 -1.21
N ILE A 6 1.50 7.73 -1.53
CA ILE A 6 1.33 6.95 -2.77
C ILE A 6 1.59 7.81 -4.02
N GLY A 7 1.22 9.10 -3.96
CA GLY A 7 1.46 10.07 -5.03
C GLY A 7 2.95 10.24 -5.28
N ASP A 8 3.68 10.62 -4.24
CA ASP A 8 5.11 10.89 -4.33
C ASP A 8 5.88 9.64 -4.80
N LEU A 9 5.54 8.43 -4.34
CA LEU A 9 6.14 7.17 -4.82
C LEU A 9 6.01 6.94 -6.33
N ARG A 10 4.90 7.37 -6.96
CA ARG A 10 4.75 7.24 -8.42
C ARG A 10 5.74 8.13 -9.15
N ASP A 11 6.01 9.32 -8.60
CA ASP A 11 6.94 10.26 -9.20
C ASP A 11 8.37 9.72 -9.09
N TYR A 12 8.77 9.16 -7.94
CA TYR A 12 10.08 8.51 -7.78
C TYR A 12 10.25 7.28 -8.67
N ILE A 13 9.21 6.45 -8.84
CA ILE A 13 9.24 5.32 -9.78
C ILE A 13 9.45 5.82 -11.21
N SER A 14 8.83 6.94 -11.59
CA SER A 14 8.99 7.52 -12.92
C SER A 14 10.40 8.06 -13.12
N GLU A 15 10.93 8.81 -12.16
CA GLU A 15 12.28 9.37 -12.19
C GLU A 15 13.33 8.25 -12.26
N LYS A 16 13.25 7.27 -11.35
CA LYS A 16 14.19 6.15 -11.29
C LYS A 16 14.14 5.26 -12.54
N ARG A 17 12.97 5.16 -13.19
CA ARG A 17 12.85 4.50 -14.51
C ARG A 17 13.60 5.26 -15.60
N SER A 18 13.46 6.59 -15.63
CA SER A 18 14.20 7.43 -16.59
C SER A 18 15.70 7.32 -16.37
N GLU A 19 16.15 7.31 -15.11
CA GLU A 19 17.54 7.08 -14.73
C GLU A 19 18.03 5.71 -15.23
N MET A 20 17.29 4.62 -14.98
CA MET A 20 17.67 3.28 -15.45
C MET A 20 17.86 3.23 -16.97
N ILE A 21 16.95 3.86 -17.73
CA ILE A 21 17.03 3.92 -19.20
C ILE A 21 18.26 4.73 -19.63
N ALA A 22 18.53 5.87 -18.98
CA ALA A 22 19.69 6.69 -19.28
C ALA A 22 20.99 5.91 -19.01
N THR A 23 21.11 5.28 -17.84
CA THR A 23 22.26 4.44 -17.47
C THR A 23 22.42 3.27 -18.43
N ALA A 24 21.34 2.57 -18.79
CA ALA A 24 21.38 1.47 -19.76
C ALA A 24 21.81 1.92 -21.15
N THR A 25 21.47 3.15 -21.54
CA THR A 25 21.85 3.73 -22.83
C THR A 25 23.35 4.06 -22.87
N ILE A 26 23.95 4.42 -21.73
CA ILE A 26 25.36 4.80 -21.62
C ILE A 26 26.24 3.58 -21.35
N GLU A 27 25.89 2.79 -20.33
CA GLU A 27 26.71 1.69 -19.78
C GLU A 27 26.29 0.31 -20.31
N GLY A 28 25.11 0.21 -20.92
CA GLY A 28 24.51 -1.04 -21.38
C GLY A 28 23.61 -1.70 -20.34
N PHE A 29 22.59 -2.42 -20.81
CA PHE A 29 21.54 -3.03 -19.95
C PHE A 29 22.03 -4.05 -18.94
N THR A 30 23.19 -4.66 -19.17
CA THR A 30 23.79 -5.67 -18.28
C THR A 30 24.96 -5.12 -17.48
N SER A 31 25.21 -3.80 -17.53
CA SER A 31 26.21 -3.17 -16.67
C SER A 31 25.80 -3.26 -15.21
N GLU A 32 26.79 -3.34 -14.33
CA GLU A 32 26.57 -3.34 -12.89
C GLU A 32 25.75 -2.13 -12.44
N GLU A 33 26.02 -0.96 -13.03
CA GLU A 33 25.31 0.28 -12.71
C GLU A 33 23.84 0.23 -13.13
N THR A 34 23.55 -0.25 -14.34
CA THR A 34 22.15 -0.42 -14.76
C THR A 34 21.41 -1.45 -13.91
N ILE A 35 22.10 -2.52 -13.51
CA ILE A 35 21.55 -3.54 -12.62
C ILE A 35 21.21 -2.92 -11.25
N LYS A 36 22.10 -2.12 -10.67
CA LYS A 36 21.81 -1.40 -9.40
C LYS A 36 20.59 -0.51 -9.50
N VAL A 37 20.53 0.35 -10.54
CA VAL A 37 19.37 1.24 -10.73
C VAL A 37 18.08 0.44 -10.95
N SER A 38 18.14 -0.72 -11.63
CA SER A 38 16.98 -1.60 -11.80
C SER A 38 16.49 -2.21 -10.47
N GLN A 39 17.40 -2.57 -9.57
CA GLN A 39 17.06 -3.08 -8.23
C GLN A 39 16.41 -2.00 -7.36
N GLU A 40 16.94 -0.78 -7.38
CA GLU A 40 16.33 0.36 -6.69
C GLU A 40 14.91 0.65 -7.21
N LEU A 41 14.72 0.58 -8.54
CA LEU A 41 13.41 0.74 -9.15
C LEU A 41 12.42 -0.35 -8.69
N ASP A 42 12.86 -1.60 -8.64
CA ASP A 42 12.03 -2.71 -8.17
C ASP A 42 11.64 -2.56 -6.69
N GLU A 43 12.54 -2.07 -5.85
CA GLU A 43 12.22 -1.77 -4.45
C GLU A 43 11.14 -0.70 -4.31
N LEU A 44 11.22 0.38 -5.10
CA LEU A 44 10.21 1.44 -5.12
C LEU A 44 8.84 0.92 -5.58
N ILE A 45 8.81 0.09 -6.64
CA ILE A 45 7.58 -0.55 -7.13
C ILE A 45 6.97 -1.45 -6.05
N ASN A 46 7.80 -2.23 -5.36
CA ASN A 46 7.35 -3.10 -4.28
C ASN A 46 6.79 -2.31 -3.10
N GLN A 47 7.38 -1.17 -2.74
CA GLN A 47 6.85 -0.26 -1.72
C GLN A 47 5.48 0.29 -2.12
N TYR A 48 5.35 0.77 -3.36
CA TYR A 48 4.10 1.27 -3.91
C TYR A 48 3.00 0.19 -3.87
N HIS A 49 3.29 -1.03 -4.30
CA HIS A 49 2.34 -2.14 -4.24
C HIS A 49 1.86 -2.44 -2.82
N ARG A 50 2.76 -2.46 -1.83
CA ARG A 50 2.39 -2.66 -0.42
C ARG A 50 1.43 -1.59 0.08
N LEU A 51 1.72 -0.32 -0.21
CA LEU A 51 0.86 0.80 0.23
C LEU A 51 -0.51 0.77 -0.44
N VAL A 52 -0.57 0.48 -1.74
CA VAL A 52 -1.85 0.34 -2.46
C VAL A 52 -2.67 -0.84 -1.91
N GLN A 53 -2.02 -1.97 -1.60
CA GLN A 53 -2.70 -3.12 -1.00
C GLN A 53 -3.20 -2.82 0.41
N ASN A 54 -2.43 -2.12 1.24
CA ASN A 54 -2.83 -1.73 2.59
C ASN A 54 -4.04 -0.79 2.55
N LYS A 55 -4.04 0.21 1.67
CA LYS A 55 -5.18 1.11 1.47
C LYS A 55 -6.46 0.38 1.04
N LYS A 56 -6.35 -0.71 0.28
CA LYS A 56 -7.50 -1.57 -0.08
C LYS A 56 -8.04 -2.38 1.11
N ARG A 57 -7.20 -2.71 2.09
CA ARG A 57 -7.61 -3.51 3.28
C ARG A 57 -8.29 -2.65 4.36
N GLU A 58 -8.16 -1.34 4.30
CA GLU A 58 -8.82 -0.41 5.23
C GLU A 58 -10.33 -0.25 4.98
N THR A 59 -10.87 -0.80 3.88
CA THR A 59 -12.33 -0.86 3.73
C THR A 59 -12.89 -1.88 4.74
N PRO A 60 -13.85 -1.49 5.61
CA PRO A 60 -14.46 -2.43 6.53
C PRO A 60 -15.10 -3.55 5.71
N SER A 61 -14.70 -4.79 5.97
CA SER A 61 -15.28 -5.92 5.25
C SER A 61 -16.77 -6.03 5.56
N PHE A 62 -17.55 -6.60 4.65
CA PHE A 62 -18.97 -6.87 4.89
C PHE A 62 -19.19 -7.62 6.23
N HIS A 63 -18.28 -8.54 6.57
CA HIS A 63 -18.28 -9.23 7.85
C HIS A 63 -18.09 -8.28 9.05
N GLN A 64 -17.25 -7.25 8.91
CA GLN A 64 -17.06 -6.21 9.93
C GLN A 64 -18.32 -5.36 10.12
N TYR A 65 -19.05 -5.08 9.03
CA TYR A 65 -20.34 -4.38 9.08
C TYR A 65 -21.41 -5.24 9.75
N ILE A 66 -21.52 -6.51 9.37
CA ILE A 66 -22.46 -7.45 9.99
C ILE A 66 -22.14 -7.65 11.47
N LYS A 67 -20.86 -7.78 11.86
CA LYS A 67 -20.46 -7.84 13.27
C LYS A 67 -20.87 -6.61 14.07
N GLN A 68 -20.60 -5.41 13.57
CA GLN A 68 -20.99 -4.15 14.23
C GLN A 68 -22.51 -4.04 14.37
N THR A 69 -23.24 -4.37 13.31
CA THR A 69 -24.70 -4.37 13.26
C THR A 69 -25.29 -5.35 14.27
N LEU A 70 -24.80 -6.60 14.28
CA LEU A 70 -25.23 -7.62 15.24
C LEU A 70 -24.89 -7.19 16.68
N LEU A 71 -23.68 -6.68 16.95
CA LEU A 71 -23.29 -6.19 18.28
C LEU A 71 -24.23 -5.07 18.78
N PHE A 72 -24.63 -4.15 17.92
CA PHE A 72 -25.60 -3.09 18.26
C PHE A 72 -26.98 -3.66 18.63
N PHE A 73 -27.47 -4.63 17.84
CA PHE A 73 -28.77 -5.24 18.07
C PHE A 73 -28.80 -6.21 19.26
N TYR A 74 -27.71 -6.95 19.52
CA TYR A 74 -27.60 -7.84 20.69
C TYR A 74 -27.21 -7.10 21.98
N GLY A 75 -26.42 -6.02 21.90
CA GLY A 75 -26.11 -5.15 23.04
C GLY A 75 -27.35 -4.43 23.60
N SER A 76 -28.36 -4.22 22.76
CA SER A 76 -29.65 -3.63 23.15
C SER A 76 -30.57 -4.59 23.93
N ARG A 77 -30.31 -5.92 23.91
CA ARG A 77 -31.10 -6.89 24.67
C ARG A 77 -30.74 -7.00 26.15
N PHE A 78 -29.56 -6.54 26.56
CA PHE A 78 -29.15 -6.56 27.98
C PHE A 78 -29.67 -5.35 28.79
N LYS A 79 -30.24 -4.31 28.13
CA LYS A 79 -30.73 -3.10 28.81
C LYS A 79 -32.23 -3.10 29.15
N LEU A 80 -32.96 -4.17 28.81
CA LEU A 80 -34.40 -4.30 29.08
C LEU A 80 -34.75 -5.17 30.30
N HIS A 81 -33.76 -5.71 31.03
CA HIS A 81 -34.01 -6.58 32.19
C HIS A 81 -33.64 -5.94 33.55
N ASN A 82 -33.43 -4.62 33.59
CA ASN A 82 -33.24 -3.81 34.82
C ASN A 82 -34.32 -2.72 34.96
N LEU A 83 -35.53 -3.01 34.47
CA LEU A 83 -36.76 -2.28 34.81
C LEU A 83 -37.81 -3.32 35.24
N SER A 84 -37.68 -3.78 36.48
CA SER A 84 -38.74 -4.36 37.29
C SER A 84 -38.35 -4.22 38.76
#